data_AF-A0A7V9V011-F1
#
_entry.id   AF-A0A7V9V011-F1
#
_cell.length_a   1.000
_cell.length_b   1.000
_cell.length_c   1.000
_cell.angle_alpha   90.00
_cell.angle_beta   90.00
_cell.angle_gamma   90.00
#
_symmetry.space_group_name_H-M   'P 1'
#
loop_
_entity.id
_entity.type
_entity.pdbx_description
1 polymer ?
#
loop_
_entity_poly.entity_id
_entity_poly.type
_entity_poly.pdbx_seq_one_letter_code
_entity_poly.pdbx_strand_id
1 'polypeptide(L)'
;MEPEVRPRAIAVDELIDEVAEELWRSDDESSHDGWFCVETDPFPCPADGCSFVAIFMTAAHLVLVWEERDDPNLLWHAQRAKDVGRNPRVVSYEVGFGPSASYYAWEAAGRPVHGVKRRARA
;
A
#
# COMPACT_ATOMS: atom_id res chain seq x y z
N MET A 1 49.58 11.25 6.03
CA MET A 1 48.83 11.83 4.89
C MET A 1 47.70 10.86 4.64
N GLU A 2 46.58 11.07 5.33
CA GLU A 2 45.42 10.18 5.27
C GLU A 2 44.62 10.47 3.98
N PRO A 3 44.16 9.45 3.23
CA PRO A 3 43.36 9.67 2.04
C PRO A 3 41.92 10.07 2.43
N GLU A 4 41.52 11.23 1.94
CA GLU A 4 40.18 11.80 2.07
C GLU A 4 39.15 10.92 1.34
N VAL A 5 38.25 10.29 2.11
CA VAL A 5 37.14 9.51 1.57
C VAL A 5 36.09 10.48 1.02
N ARG A 6 35.98 10.56 -0.31
CA ARG A 6 34.91 11.32 -0.95
C ARG A 6 33.62 10.51 -0.93
N PRO A 7 32.50 11.05 -0.43
CA PRO A 7 31.22 10.36 -0.52
C PRO A 7 30.81 10.29 -1.99
N ARG A 8 30.76 9.07 -2.53
CA ARG A 8 30.19 8.79 -3.85
C ARG A 8 28.69 8.93 -3.69
N ALA A 9 28.09 9.94 -4.32
CA ALA A 9 26.64 10.08 -4.39
C ALA A 9 26.09 8.84 -5.14
N ILE A 10 25.48 7.94 -4.39
CA ILE A 10 24.68 6.85 -4.95
C ILE A 10 23.36 7.49 -5.38
N ALA A 11 22.95 7.25 -6.63
CA ALA A 11 21.63 7.65 -7.10
C ALA A 11 20.58 6.88 -6.29
N VAL A 12 19.83 7.60 -5.45
CA VAL A 12 18.88 7.06 -4.46
C VAL A 12 17.49 6.83 -5.09
N ASP A 13 17.31 7.05 -6.39
CA ASP A 13 15.97 7.09 -7.00
C ASP A 13 15.40 5.70 -7.33
N GLU A 14 16.22 4.77 -7.83
CA GLU A 14 15.76 3.44 -8.27
C GLU A 14 15.68 2.39 -7.14
N LEU A 15 16.38 2.59 -6.02
CA LEU A 15 16.35 1.67 -4.87
C LEU A 15 15.15 1.89 -3.94
N ILE A 16 14.32 2.91 -4.16
CA ILE A 16 13.19 3.19 -3.25
C ILE A 16 11.99 2.29 -3.55
N ASP A 17 11.76 1.88 -4.80
CA ASP A 17 10.59 1.07 -5.15
C ASP A 17 10.70 -0.37 -4.62
N GLU A 18 11.80 -1.07 -4.93
CA GLU A 18 11.96 -2.48 -4.53
C GLU A 18 12.18 -2.65 -3.00
N VAL A 19 12.90 -1.73 -2.37
CA VAL A 19 13.26 -1.85 -0.93
C VAL A 19 12.14 -1.33 -0.02
N ALA A 20 11.23 -0.49 -0.54
CA ALA A 20 10.04 -0.09 0.20
C ALA A 20 9.03 -1.25 0.29
N GLU A 21 8.86 -2.07 -0.75
CA GLU A 21 7.90 -3.19 -0.74
C GLU A 21 8.22 -4.28 0.29
N GLU A 22 9.50 -4.54 0.58
CA GLU A 22 9.92 -5.56 1.57
C GLU A 22 9.74 -5.10 3.02
N LEU A 23 9.75 -3.79 3.31
CA LEU A 23 9.89 -3.29 4.69
C LEU A 23 8.59 -3.31 5.53
N TRP A 24 7.44 -3.46 4.88
CA TRP A 24 6.11 -3.52 5.50
C TRP A 24 5.20 -4.61 4.93
N ARG A 25 5.69 -5.40 3.95
CA ARG A 25 5.37 -6.82 3.95
C ARG A 25 5.92 -7.33 5.28
N SER A 26 5.04 -7.53 6.26
CA SER A 26 5.49 -8.10 7.53
C SER A 26 6.15 -9.44 7.20
N ASP A 27 7.38 -9.63 7.66
CA ASP A 27 8.16 -10.88 7.56
C ASP A 27 7.38 -12.08 8.17
N ASP A 28 6.36 -11.77 8.97
CA ASP A 28 5.31 -12.68 9.37
C ASP A 28 4.33 -12.92 8.20
N GLU A 29 4.46 -14.09 7.60
CA GLU A 29 3.41 -14.85 6.91
C GLU A 29 2.19 -15.13 7.82
N SER A 30 1.80 -14.18 8.67
CA SER A 30 0.48 -14.14 9.26
C SER A 30 -0.48 -13.90 8.11
N SER A 31 -0.90 -15.01 7.49
CA SER A 31 -2.06 -15.06 6.62
C SER A 31 -3.16 -14.29 7.34
N HIS A 32 -3.43 -13.04 6.94
CA HIS A 32 -4.46 -12.17 7.52
C HIS A 32 -5.87 -12.74 7.25
N ASP A 33 -6.00 -14.05 7.12
CA ASP A 33 -7.23 -14.81 6.94
C ASP A 33 -8.18 -14.50 8.09
N GLY A 34 -9.43 -14.23 7.74
CA GLY A 34 -10.44 -13.81 8.70
C GLY A 34 -10.40 -12.33 9.08
N TRP A 35 -9.38 -11.56 8.67
CA TRP A 35 -9.39 -10.10 8.75
C TRP A 35 -10.34 -9.52 7.69
N PHE A 36 -10.47 -8.20 7.65
CA PHE A 36 -11.39 -7.50 6.75
C PHE A 36 -10.63 -6.58 5.80
N CYS A 37 -11.14 -6.48 4.57
CA CYS A 37 -10.67 -5.54 3.56
C CYS A 37 -11.87 -4.86 2.87
N VAL A 38 -11.56 -3.94 1.96
CA VAL A 38 -12.58 -3.19 1.21
C VAL A 38 -12.55 -3.61 -0.26
N GLU A 39 -13.54 -4.37 -0.71
CA GLU A 39 -13.82 -4.59 -2.14
C GLU A 39 -14.34 -3.28 -2.75
N THR A 40 -13.94 -2.97 -3.98
CA THR A 40 -14.37 -1.79 -4.73
C THR A 40 -14.60 -2.13 -6.19
N ASP A 41 -15.29 -1.25 -6.93
CA ASP A 41 -15.27 -1.32 -8.39
C ASP A 41 -13.81 -1.23 -8.92
N PRO A 42 -13.51 -1.89 -10.06
CA PRO A 42 -12.15 -1.96 -10.60
C PRO A 42 -11.51 -0.58 -10.76
N PHE A 43 -10.30 -0.42 -10.24
CA PHE A 43 -9.58 0.84 -10.24
C PHE A 43 -8.16 0.64 -10.79
N PRO A 44 -7.82 1.27 -11.93
CA PRO A 44 -6.48 1.17 -12.48
C PRO A 44 -5.47 1.89 -11.57
N CYS A 45 -4.28 1.31 -11.41
CA CYS A 45 -3.20 1.93 -10.66
C CYS A 45 -2.83 3.29 -11.31
N PRO A 46 -2.71 4.38 -10.52
CA PRO A 46 -2.38 5.70 -11.06
C PRO A 46 -0.90 5.86 -11.41
N ALA A 47 -0.06 4.87 -11.08
CA ALA A 47 1.36 4.86 -11.40
C ALA A 47 1.58 4.80 -12.92
N ASP A 48 2.48 5.64 -13.43
CA ASP A 48 2.81 5.68 -14.85
C ASP A 48 3.37 4.33 -15.33
N GLY A 49 2.80 3.79 -16.40
CA GLY A 49 3.20 2.49 -16.96
C GLY A 49 2.74 1.26 -16.18
N CYS A 50 1.99 1.40 -15.08
CA CYS A 50 1.48 0.26 -14.32
C CYS A 50 0.15 -0.26 -14.89
N SER A 51 0.10 -1.55 -15.22
CA SER A 51 -1.12 -2.21 -15.75
C SER A 51 -1.98 -2.86 -14.66
N PHE A 52 -1.66 -2.68 -13.39
CA PHE A 52 -2.41 -3.28 -12.28
C PHE A 52 -3.81 -2.66 -12.17
N VAL A 53 -4.82 -3.51 -12.02
CA VAL A 53 -6.21 -3.09 -11.77
C VAL A 53 -6.65 -3.66 -10.43
N ALA A 54 -6.85 -2.77 -9.46
CA ALA A 54 -7.23 -3.14 -8.11
C ALA A 54 -8.75 -3.33 -8.02
N ILE A 55 -9.20 -4.51 -7.57
CA ILE A 55 -10.59 -4.77 -7.17
C ILE A 55 -10.80 -4.63 -5.65
N PHE A 56 -9.71 -4.51 -4.90
CA PHE A 56 -9.71 -4.18 -3.48
C PHE A 56 -9.02 -2.84 -3.23
N MET A 57 -9.23 -2.26 -2.05
CA MET A 57 -8.42 -1.15 -1.59
C MET A 57 -6.98 -1.61 -1.32
N THR A 58 -6.04 -1.02 -2.05
CA THR A 58 -4.62 -1.38 -1.99
C THR A 58 -3.74 -0.19 -1.67
N ALA A 59 -2.60 -0.45 -1.03
CA ALA A 59 -1.44 0.41 -1.04
C ALA A 59 -0.30 -0.33 -1.73
N ALA A 60 0.36 0.27 -2.73
CA ALA A 60 1.42 -0.38 -3.51
C ALA A 60 1.10 -1.84 -3.91
N HIS A 61 -0.10 -2.07 -4.45
CA HIS A 61 -0.63 -3.38 -4.85
C HIS A 61 -0.83 -4.41 -3.73
N LEU A 62 -0.57 -4.06 -2.47
CA LEU A 62 -0.93 -4.86 -1.30
C LEU A 62 -2.33 -4.52 -0.84
N VAL A 63 -3.18 -5.53 -0.66
CA VAL A 63 -4.52 -5.38 -0.09
C VAL A 63 -4.39 -4.89 1.34
N LEU A 64 -4.97 -3.73 1.65
CA LEU A 64 -5.00 -3.25 3.03
C LEU A 64 -6.04 -4.06 3.82
N VAL A 65 -5.62 -4.55 4.98
CA VAL A 65 -6.45 -5.37 5.86
C VAL A 65 -6.48 -4.81 7.28
N TRP A 66 -7.61 -5.06 7.96
CA TRP A 66 -7.87 -4.68 9.36
C TRP A 66 -8.44 -5.88 10.12
N GLU A 67 -8.05 -6.03 11.39
CA GLU A 67 -8.50 -7.15 12.22
C GLU A 67 -10.01 -7.07 12.55
N GLU A 68 -10.52 -5.88 12.85
CA GLU A 68 -11.92 -5.67 13.22
C GLU A 68 -12.75 -5.13 12.04
N ARG A 69 -13.95 -5.69 11.85
CA ARG A 69 -14.87 -5.31 10.76
C ARG A 69 -15.37 -3.87 10.87
N ASP A 70 -15.59 -3.42 12.09
CA ASP A 70 -16.09 -2.09 12.44
C ASP A 70 -14.99 -1.13 12.88
N ASP A 71 -13.72 -1.44 12.56
CA ASP A 71 -12.60 -0.53 12.80
C ASP A 71 -12.89 0.87 12.17
N PRO A 72 -12.73 1.96 12.94
CA PRO A 72 -13.01 3.30 12.46
C PRO A 72 -12.19 3.73 11.23
N ASN A 73 -10.93 3.31 11.10
CA ASN A 73 -10.09 3.63 9.95
C ASN A 73 -10.58 2.87 8.72
N LEU A 74 -10.93 1.59 8.85
CA LEU A 74 -11.56 0.81 7.77
C LEU A 74 -12.82 1.52 7.26
N LEU A 75 -13.74 1.86 8.16
CA LEU A 75 -15.02 2.49 7.80
C LEU A 75 -14.81 3.88 7.18
N TRP A 76 -13.84 4.64 7.68
CA TRP A 76 -13.46 5.94 7.11
C TRP A 76 -12.93 5.80 5.68
N HIS A 77 -12.03 4.83 5.45
CA HIS A 77 -11.47 4.55 4.15
C HIS A 77 -12.53 4.06 3.15
N ALA A 78 -13.42 3.16 3.59
CA ALA A 78 -14.57 2.75 2.79
C ALA A 78 -15.45 3.96 2.44
N GLN A 79 -15.76 4.85 3.38
CA GLN A 79 -16.53 6.06 3.07
C GLN A 79 -15.83 6.95 2.03
N ARG A 80 -14.50 7.12 2.12
CA ARG A 80 -13.73 7.86 1.10
C ARG A 80 -13.81 7.23 -0.29
N ALA A 81 -13.74 5.91 -0.39
CA ALA A 81 -13.93 5.20 -1.67
C ALA A 81 -15.35 5.40 -2.22
N LYS A 82 -16.36 5.45 -1.35
CA LYS A 82 -17.76 5.74 -1.72
C LYS A 82 -17.91 7.16 -2.25
N ASP A 83 -17.28 8.13 -1.60
CA ASP A 83 -17.34 9.55 -1.99
C ASP A 83 -16.83 9.79 -3.43
N VAL A 84 -15.91 8.95 -3.90
CA VAL A 84 -15.37 9.00 -5.28
C VAL A 84 -16.03 8.00 -6.22
N GLY A 85 -17.14 7.39 -5.82
CA GLY A 85 -17.96 6.52 -6.68
C GLY A 85 -17.40 5.11 -6.91
N ARG A 86 -16.54 4.58 -6.01
CA ARG A 86 -15.94 3.23 -6.15
C ARG A 86 -16.73 2.09 -5.51
N ASN A 87 -18.00 2.32 -5.15
CA ASN A 87 -18.94 1.31 -4.63
C ASN A 87 -18.34 0.31 -3.60
N PRO A 88 -17.82 0.80 -2.47
CA PRO A 88 -17.05 -0.02 -1.54
C PRO A 88 -17.91 -0.99 -0.72
N ARG A 89 -17.36 -2.17 -0.43
CA ARG A 89 -17.95 -3.19 0.45
C ARG A 89 -16.91 -3.75 1.39
N VAL A 90 -17.24 -3.80 2.67
CA VAL A 90 -16.41 -4.46 3.69
C VAL A 90 -16.65 -5.96 3.61
N VAL A 91 -15.60 -6.72 3.32
CA VAL A 91 -15.64 -8.19 3.18
C VAL A 91 -14.53 -8.81 4.01
N SER A 92 -14.67 -10.10 4.35
CA SER A 92 -13.57 -10.86 4.94
C SER A 92 -12.49 -11.08 3.89
N TYR A 93 -11.24 -10.83 4.26
CA TYR A 93 -10.09 -11.07 3.42
C TYR A 93 -9.79 -12.57 3.35
N GLU A 94 -9.49 -13.02 2.14
CA GLU A 94 -9.01 -14.37 1.84
C GLU A 94 -7.65 -14.26 1.16
N VAL A 95 -6.73 -15.19 1.44
CA VAL A 95 -5.38 -15.20 0.84
C VAL A 95 -5.42 -15.21 -0.69
N GLY A 96 -6.48 -15.76 -1.29
CA GLY A 96 -6.70 -15.77 -2.74
C GLY A 96 -6.89 -14.39 -3.37
N PHE A 97 -7.13 -13.33 -2.58
CA PHE A 97 -7.30 -11.96 -3.08
C PHE A 97 -5.98 -11.30 -3.51
N GLY A 98 -4.85 -11.86 -3.09
CA GLY A 98 -3.51 -11.36 -3.39
C GLY A 98 -2.75 -10.99 -2.12
N PRO A 99 -1.51 -10.49 -2.26
CA PRO A 99 -0.70 -10.14 -1.10
C PRO A 99 -1.32 -8.98 -0.31
N SER A 100 -1.16 -9.00 1.01
CA SER A 100 -1.79 -8.04 1.92
C SER A 100 -0.79 -7.36 2.84
N ALA A 101 -1.23 -6.25 3.43
CA ALA A 101 -0.56 -5.60 4.55
C ALA A 101 -1.58 -5.08 5.56
N SER A 102 -1.27 -5.24 6.83
CA SER A 102 -1.99 -4.56 7.90
C SER A 102 -1.99 -3.05 7.67
N TYR A 103 -3.15 -2.43 7.80
CA TYR A 103 -3.29 -0.97 7.75
C TYR A 103 -2.31 -0.26 8.71
N TYR A 104 -2.14 -0.80 9.91
CA TYR A 104 -1.30 -0.17 10.93
C TYR A 104 0.19 -0.30 10.59
N ALA A 105 0.61 -1.41 9.96
CA ALA A 105 1.98 -1.56 9.47
C ALA A 105 2.26 -0.56 8.32
N TRP A 106 1.31 -0.43 7.37
CA TRP A 106 1.39 0.56 6.30
C TRP A 106 1.43 2.00 6.83
N GLU A 107 0.61 2.31 7.82
CA GLU A 107 0.57 3.63 8.47
C GLU A 107 1.89 3.92 9.19
N ALA A 108 2.41 2.96 9.96
CA ALA A 108 3.69 3.06 10.65
C ALA A 108 4.87 3.23 9.68
N ALA A 109 4.79 2.64 8.49
CA ALA A 109 5.77 2.81 7.41
C ALA A 109 5.67 4.18 6.70
N GLY A 110 4.79 5.09 7.14
CA GLY A 110 4.65 6.42 6.57
C GLY A 110 3.72 6.49 5.36
N ARG A 111 2.82 5.50 5.23
CA ARG A 111 1.77 5.44 4.19
C ARG A 111 2.33 5.38 2.75
N PRO A 112 3.27 4.46 2.46
CA PRO A 112 3.86 4.35 1.12
C PRO A 112 2.79 4.01 0.07
N VAL A 113 2.88 4.63 -1.10
CA VAL A 113 2.06 4.29 -2.27
C VAL A 113 2.98 4.14 -3.47
N HIS A 114 2.75 3.12 -4.29
CA HIS A 114 3.55 2.92 -5.51
C HIS A 114 3.23 4.02 -6.52
N GLY A 115 4.28 4.59 -7.11
CA GLY A 115 4.22 5.35 -8.36
C GLY A 115 3.50 6.69 -8.33
N VAL A 116 3.09 7.20 -7.16
CA VAL A 116 2.68 8.62 -7.05
C VAL A 116 3.93 9.46 -6.83
N LYS A 117 4.57 9.90 -7.92
CA LYS A 117 5.59 10.96 -7.84
C LYS A 117 4.96 12.18 -7.16
N ARG A 118 5.38 12.47 -5.94
CA ARG A 118 5.06 13.74 -5.27
C ARG A 118 5.60 14.84 -6.18
N ARG A 119 4.73 15.59 -6.87
CA ARG A 119 5.16 16.85 -7.50
C ARG A 119 5.59 17.76 -6.34
N ALA A 120 6.90 17.95 -6.16
CA ALA A 120 7.41 19.04 -5.36
C ALA A 120 6.79 20.33 -5.95
N ARG A 121 6.08 21.10 -5.13
CA ARG A 121 5.65 22.44 -5.54
C ARG A 121 6.93 23.23 -5.84
N ALA A 122 7.05 23.70 -7.08
CA ALA A 122 8.03 24.70 -7.46
C ALA A 122 7.71 26.05 -6.80
#